data_AF-R7EP25-F1
#
_entry.id   AF-R7EP25-F1
#
_cell.length_a   1.000
_cell.length_b   1.000
_cell.length_c   1.000
_cell.angle_alpha   90.00
_cell.angle_beta   90.00
_cell.angle_gamma   90.00
#
_symmetry.space_group_name_H-M   'P 1'
#
loop_
_entity.id
_entity.type
_entity.pdbx_description
1 polymer ?
#
loop_
_entity_poly.entity_id
_entity_poly.type
_entity_poly.pdbx_seq_one_letter_code
_entity_poly.pdbx_strand_id
1 'polypeptide(L)' 'MTMIESFVKERNEALFSLDRRKIEAYLVKYGEGETAKAPDLLFWASVYKAICGIKEAPRDVLEKAHTWLSRNGFSIPS' A
#
# COMPACT_ATOMS: atom_id res chain seq x y z
N MET A 1 15.32 8.68 -15.74
CA MET A 1 14.67 7.95 -14.64
C MET A 1 15.67 6.98 -14.07
N THR A 2 16.04 7.17 -12.81
CA THR A 2 16.91 6.29 -12.05
C THR A 2 16.18 5.00 -11.66
N MET A 3 16.93 3.99 -11.23
CA MET A 3 16.37 2.75 -10.71
C MET A 3 15.43 3.00 -9.51
N ILE A 4 15.77 3.98 -8.66
CA ILE A 4 14.97 4.36 -7.49
C ILE A 4 13.66 5.04 -7.89
N GLU A 5 13.69 5.97 -8.84
CA GLU A 5 12.47 6.63 -9.33
C GLU A 5 11.51 5.62 -9.97
N SER A 6 12.03 4.65 -10.72
CA SER A 6 11.22 3.59 -11.34
C SER A 6 10.56 2.69 -10.28
N PHE A 7 11.30 2.34 -9.23
CA PHE A 7 10.79 1.58 -8.08
C PHE A 7 9.68 2.35 -7.34
N VAL A 8 9.92 3.62 -7.02
CA VAL A 8 8.95 4.48 -6.33
C VAL A 8 7.67 4.64 -7.15
N LYS A 9 7.82 4.83 -8.47
CA LYS A 9 6.67 4.93 -9.38
C LYS A 9 5.85 3.64 -9.37
N GLU A 10 6.49 2.48 -9.55
CA GLU A 10 5.79 1.20 -9.59
C GLU A 10 5.11 0.87 -8.26
N ARG A 11 5.77 1.15 -7.13
CA ARG A 11 5.18 1.05 -5.78
C ARG A 11 3.91 1.88 -5.67
N ASN A 12 4.00 3.16 -6.03
CA ASN A 12 2.88 4.08 -5.94
C ASN A 12 1.72 3.63 -6.84
N GLU A 13 2.00 3.24 -8.09
CA GLU A 13 0.98 2.71 -9.01
C GLU A 13 0.30 1.45 -8.46
N ALA A 14 1.07 0.53 -7.87
CA ALA A 14 0.53 -0.68 -7.27
C ALA A 14 -0.34 -0.36 -6.04
N LEU A 15 0.18 0.36 -5.05
CA LEU A 15 -0.54 0.66 -3.81
C LEU A 15 -1.76 1.55 -4.04
N PHE A 16 -1.65 2.57 -4.89
CA PHE A 16 -2.77 3.49 -5.16
C PHE A 16 -3.86 2.87 -6.02
N SER A 17 -3.58 1.76 -6.71
CA SER A 17 -4.62 1.02 -7.44
C SER A 17 -5.66 0.39 -6.51
N LEU A 18 -5.31 0.14 -5.25
CA LEU A 18 -6.13 -0.62 -4.28
C LEU A 18 -6.65 -1.95 -4.86
N ASP A 19 -5.90 -2.53 -5.80
CA ASP A 19 -6.18 -3.82 -6.41
C ASP A 19 -5.23 -4.85 -5.80
N ARG A 20 -5.80 -5.79 -5.05
CA ARG A 20 -5.03 -6.81 -4.34
C ARG A 20 -4.08 -7.57 -5.27
N ARG A 21 -4.50 -7.94 -6.48
CA ARG A 21 -3.68 -8.72 -7.40
C ARG A 21 -2.50 -7.90 -7.92
N LYS A 22 -2.70 -6.62 -8.20
CA LYS A 22 -1.61 -5.71 -8.62
C LYS A 22 -0.59 -5.52 -7.50
N ILE A 23 -1.06 -5.36 -6.28
CA ILE A 23 -0.19 -5.20 -5.10
C ILE A 23 0.57 -6.50 -4.82
N GLU A 24 -0.08 -7.66 -4.86
CA GLU A 24 0.56 -8.97 -4.71
C GLU A 24 1.65 -9.19 -5.76
N ALA A 25 1.38 -8.86 -7.03
CA ALA A 25 2.37 -8.95 -8.09
C ALA A 25 3.60 -8.05 -7.86
N TYR A 26 3.38 -6.82 -7.40
CA TYR A 26 4.46 -5.91 -6.99
C TYR A 26 5.28 -6.48 -5.82
N LEU A 27 4.62 -6.94 -4.76
CA LEU A 27 5.30 -7.48 -3.57
C LEU A 27 6.15 -8.71 -3.94
N VAL A 28 5.61 -9.64 -4.73
CA VAL A 28 6.35 -10.83 -5.19
C VAL A 28 7.56 -10.45 -6.03
N LYS A 29 7.43 -9.47 -6.93
CA LYS A 29 8.53 -8.98 -7.77
C LYS A 29 9.70 -8.42 -6.96
N TYR A 30 9.42 -7.80 -5.81
CA TYR A 30 10.43 -7.21 -4.93
C TYR A 30 10.78 -8.07 -3.71
N GLY A 31 10.35 -9.34 -3.68
CA GLY A 31 10.74 -10.30 -2.64
C GLY A 31 9.87 -10.29 -1.39
N GLU A 32 8.79 -9.51 -1.34
CA GLU A 32 7.83 -9.44 -0.23
C GLU A 32 6.66 -10.45 -0.37
N GLY A 33 6.95 -11.64 -0.89
CA GLY A 33 5.94 -12.68 -1.12
C GLY A 33 5.27 -13.20 0.16
N GLU A 34 5.87 -12.98 1.33
CA GLU A 34 5.24 -13.31 2.63
C GLU A 34 4.10 -12.34 2.97
N THR A 35 4.30 -11.05 2.74
CA THR A 35 3.25 -10.03 2.90
C THR A 35 2.07 -10.32 1.99
N ALA A 36 2.32 -10.81 0.76
CA ALA A 36 1.26 -11.22 -0.17
C ALA A 36 0.42 -12.43 0.34
N LYS A 37 0.97 -13.25 1.23
CA LYS A 37 0.29 -14.40 1.85
C LYS A 37 -0.37 -14.06 3.17
N ALA A 38 -0.26 -12.82 3.65
CA ALA A 38 -0.85 -12.40 4.90
C ALA A 38 -2.40 -12.55 4.85
N PRO A 39 -3.04 -12.79 6.01
CA PRO A 39 -4.49 -12.69 6.14
C PRO A 39 -5.00 -11.35 5.60
N ASP A 40 -6.17 -11.34 4.96
CA ASP A 40 -6.70 -10.16 4.25
C ASP A 40 -6.70 -8.88 5.10
N LEU A 41 -7.10 -8.99 6.38
CA LEU A 41 -7.09 -7.87 7.32
C LEU A 41 -5.69 -7.27 7.53
N LEU A 42 -4.67 -8.13 7.71
CA LEU A 42 -3.30 -7.69 7.92
C LEU A 42 -2.66 -7.19 6.63
N PHE A 43 -2.99 -7.81 5.49
CA PHE A 43 -2.58 -7.36 4.17
C PHE A 43 -3.04 -5.91 3.93
N TRP A 44 -4.34 -5.64 4.07
CA TRP A 44 -4.88 -4.31 3.85
C TRP A 44 -4.41 -3.30 4.89
N ALA A 45 -4.26 -3.70 6.15
CA ALA A 45 -3.69 -2.83 7.17
C ALA A 45 -2.27 -2.37 6.80
N SER A 46 -1.43 -3.27 6.30
CA SER A 46 -0.07 -2.94 5.84
C SER A 46 -0.09 -2.02 4.62
N VAL A 47 -0.94 -2.32 3.62
CA VAL A 47 -1.10 -1.49 2.42
C VAL A 47 -1.53 -0.07 2.77
N TYR A 48 -2.59 0.08 3.57
CA TYR A 48 -3.11 1.40 3.92
C TYR A 48 -2.15 2.20 4.81
N LYS A 49 -1.43 1.55 5.73
CA LYS A 49 -0.35 2.21 6.50
C LYS A 49 0.79 2.67 5.59
N ALA A 50 1.18 1.86 4.59
CA ALA A 50 2.20 2.24 3.63
C ALA A 50 1.76 3.46 2.80
N ILE A 51 0.49 3.50 2.38
CA ILE A 51 -0.10 4.65 1.68
C ILE A 51 -0.01 5.93 2.52
N CYS A 52 -0.37 5.88 3.81
CA CYS A 52 -0.25 7.03 4.71
C CYS A 52 1.19 7.58 4.79
N GLY A 53 2.20 6.73 4.65
CA GLY A 53 3.60 7.14 4.68
C GLY A 53 4.11 7.77 3.37
N ILE A 54 3.32 7.79 2.29
CA ILE A 54 3.74 8.35 1.01
C ILE A 54 3.34 9.83 0.93
N LYS A 55 4.35 10.71 0.99
CA LYS A 55 4.17 12.18 0.97
C LYS A 55 3.32 12.72 -0.18
N GLU A 56 3.40 12.08 -1.35
CA GLU A 56 2.72 12.50 -2.59
C GLU A 56 1.48 11.65 -2.91
N ALA A 57 0.95 10.91 -1.93
CA ALA A 57 -0.25 10.11 -2.14
C ALA A 57 -1.46 11.01 -2.50
N PRO A 58 -2.28 10.62 -3.49
CA PRO A 58 -3.49 11.36 -3.83
C PRO A 58 -4.43 11.45 -2.63
N ARG A 59 -5.05 12.62 -2.43
CA ARG A 59 -5.92 12.89 -1.28
C ARG A 59 -7.05 11.86 -1.12
N ASP A 60 -7.72 11.49 -2.21
CA ASP A 60 -8.79 10.47 -2.19
C ASP A 60 -8.29 9.10 -1.68
N VAL A 61 -7.07 8.71 -2.09
CA VAL A 61 -6.47 7.44 -1.67
C VAL A 61 -6.06 7.49 -0.19
N LEU A 62 -5.54 8.63 0.27
CA LEU A 62 -5.25 8.87 1.69
C LEU A 62 -6.52 8.85 2.55
N GLU A 63 -7.60 9.50 2.11
CA GLU A 63 -8.88 9.49 2.83
C GLU A 63 -9.48 8.09 2.94
N LYS A 64 -9.38 7.29 1.87
CA LYS A 64 -9.75 5.87 1.89
C LYS A 64 -8.90 5.07 2.89
N ALA A 65 -7.58 5.31 2.91
CA ALA A 65 -6.68 4.65 3.84
C ALA A 65 -7.03 4.97 5.30
N HIS A 66 -7.20 6.25 5.64
CA HIS A 66 -7.59 6.68 6.97
C HIS A 66 -8.93 6.07 7.39
N THR A 67 -9.93 6.17 6.51
CA THR A 67 -11.27 5.64 6.77
C THR A 67 -11.24 4.13 7.00
N TRP A 68 -10.52 3.38 6.17
CA TRP A 68 -10.41 1.93 6.31
C TRP A 68 -9.69 1.55 7.61
N LEU A 69 -8.56 2.18 7.92
CA LEU A 69 -7.79 1.91 9.14
C LEU A 69 -8.63 2.17 10.39
N SER A 70 -9.28 3.34 10.48
CA SER A 70 -10.16 3.67 11.62
C SER A 70 -11.32 2.69 11.77
N ARG A 71 -11.98 2.32 10.67
CA ARG A 71 -13.11 1.37 10.69
C ARG A 71 -12.71 -0.03 11.16
N ASN A 72 -11.46 -0.43 10.89
CA ASN A 72 -10.94 -1.73 11.27
C ASN A 72 -10.13 -1.71 12.59
N GLY A 73 -10.17 -0.60 13.34
CA GLY A 73 -9.53 -0.50 14.65
C GLY A 73 -8.00 -0.36 14.62
N PHE A 74 -7.42 0.01 13.47
CA PHE A 74 -5.99 0.27 13.35
C PHE A 74 -5.66 1.74 13.57
N SER A 75 -4.51 1.99 14.22
CA SER A 75 -3.95 3.33 14.31
C SER A 75 -3.52 3.86 12.94
N ILE A 76 -3.85 5.13 12.70
CA ILE A 76 -3.37 5.87 11.52
C ILE A 76 -1.95 6.37 11.83
N PRO A 77 -0.96 6.11 10.96
CA PRO A 77 0.38 6.67 11.10
C PRO A 77 0.32 8.21 11.13
N SER A 78 1.04 8.83 12.05
CA SER A 78 1.14 10.29 12.20
C SER A 78 2.08 10.92 11.18
#